data_AF-A0A2A6FI26-F1
#
_entry.id   AF-A0A2A6FI26-F1
#
_cell.length_a   1.000
_cell.length_b   1.000
_cell.length_c   1.000
_cell.angle_alpha   90.00
_cell.angle_beta   90.00
_cell.angle_gamma   90.00
#
_symmetry.space_group_name_H-M   'P 1'
#
loop_
_entity.id
_entity.type
_entity.pdbx_description
1 polymer ?
#
loop_
_entity_poly.entity_id
_entity_poly.type
_entity_poly.pdbx_seq_one_letter_code
_entity_poly.pdbx_strand_id
1 'polypeptide(L)'
;LGYALHEEHTIGEDGCIRQDSLETYRVPLALDTVPVEIDLYEGAPSIGPLGVKGAGEVPIMNPPAAVACAVANATGCRVQQTPLTPPRVLALLLGREPAVELPHIADNWWDNVLTKPKTQ
;
A
#
# COMPACT_ATOMS: atom_id res chain seq x y z
N LEU A 1 6.32 -3.40 -5.33
CA LEU A 1 7.17 -3.87 -4.21
C LEU A 1 7.93 -2.72 -3.55
N GLY A 2 8.63 -1.88 -4.31
CA GLY A 2 9.36 -0.75 -3.72
C GLY A 2 8.47 0.22 -2.94
N TYR A 3 7.33 0.65 -3.50
CA TYR A 3 6.34 1.44 -2.75
C TYR A 3 5.83 0.77 -1.45
N ALA A 4 5.85 -0.56 -1.38
CA ALA A 4 5.44 -1.29 -0.19
C ALA A 4 6.52 -1.32 0.90
N LEU A 5 7.81 -1.31 0.54
CA LEU A 5 8.91 -1.68 1.44
C LEU A 5 10.04 -0.64 1.57
N HIS A 6 10.23 0.23 0.58
CA HIS A 6 11.42 1.07 0.45
C HIS A 6 11.15 2.51 0.04
N GLU A 7 10.34 2.71 -0.99
CA GLU A 7 10.23 3.99 -1.68
C GLU A 7 9.46 5.02 -0.82
N GLU A 8 10.12 6.13 -0.49
CA GLU A 8 9.55 7.24 0.25
C GLU A 8 10.29 8.54 -0.10
N HIS A 9 9.54 9.63 -0.16
CA HIS A 9 10.08 10.99 -0.16
C HIS A 9 9.70 11.69 1.13
N THR A 10 10.69 12.29 1.78
CA THR A 10 10.53 13.16 2.94
C THR A 10 11.00 14.56 2.59
N ILE A 11 10.31 15.56 3.14
CA ILE A 11 10.61 16.98 2.92
C ILE A 11 11.22 17.52 4.21
N GLY A 12 12.35 18.19 4.07
CA GLY A 12 13.03 18.86 5.17
C GLY A 12 12.36 20.14 5.64
N GLU A 13 12.80 20.65 6.80
CA GLU A 13 12.39 21.99 7.29
C GLU A 13 12.75 23.12 6.31
N ASP A 14 13.77 22.90 5.49
CA ASP A 14 14.22 23.76 4.40
C ASP A 14 13.39 23.63 3.12
N GLY A 15 12.38 22.75 3.10
CA GLY A 15 11.52 22.49 1.94
C GLY A 15 12.13 21.56 0.89
N CYS A 16 13.36 21.09 1.11
CA CYS A 16 14.06 20.20 0.16
C CYS A 16 13.67 18.74 0.34
N ILE A 17 13.59 18.00 -0.77
CA ILE A 17 13.44 16.53 -0.77
C ILE A 17 14.73 15.91 -0.22
N ARG A 18 14.63 15.00 0.74
CA ARG A 18 15.79 14.32 1.35
C ARG A 18 16.32 13.15 0.54
N GLN A 19 15.48 12.55 -0.31
CA GLN A 19 15.83 11.45 -1.20
C GLN A 19 16.11 12.00 -2.61
N ASP A 20 17.27 12.62 -2.78
CA ASP A 20 17.71 13.35 -3.98
C ASP A 20 18.61 12.53 -4.93
N SER A 21 18.87 11.26 -4.61
CA SER A 21 19.65 10.33 -5.43
C SER A 21 19.08 8.91 -5.34
N LEU A 22 19.56 7.98 -6.17
CA LEU A 22 19.14 6.57 -6.10
C LEU A 22 19.76 5.80 -4.93
N GLU A 23 20.75 6.38 -4.25
CA GLU A 23 21.27 5.83 -2.99
C GLU A 23 20.30 6.13 -1.84
N THR A 24 19.75 7.35 -1.82
CA THR A 24 18.83 7.81 -0.78
C THR A 24 17.38 7.43 -1.08
N TYR A 25 16.95 7.43 -2.35
CA TYR A 25 15.68 6.87 -2.83
C TYR A 25 15.86 5.41 -3.24
N ARG A 26 15.69 4.50 -2.28
CA ARG A 26 15.96 3.08 -2.51
C ARG A 26 14.86 2.42 -3.35
N VAL A 27 15.22 2.01 -4.56
CA VAL A 27 14.42 1.08 -5.37
C VAL A 27 14.82 -0.37 -5.07
N PRO A 28 13.90 -1.35 -5.20
CA PRO A 28 14.24 -2.77 -5.09
C PRO A 28 15.32 -3.16 -6.11
N LEU A 29 16.32 -3.90 -5.67
CA LEU A 29 17.32 -4.54 -6.51
C LEU A 29 16.82 -5.91 -6.97
N ALA A 30 17.54 -6.54 -7.91
CA ALA A 30 17.19 -7.89 -8.40
C ALA A 30 17.05 -8.92 -7.26
N LEU A 31 17.88 -8.82 -6.22
CA LEU A 31 17.83 -9.72 -5.07
C LEU A 31 16.67 -9.43 -4.10
N ASP A 32 16.03 -8.26 -4.19
CA ASP A 32 14.86 -7.92 -3.37
C ASP A 32 13.55 -8.43 -4.02
N THR A 33 13.61 -8.87 -5.28
CA THR A 33 12.42 -9.34 -6.00
C THR A 33 11.97 -10.71 -5.53
N VAL A 34 10.65 -10.92 -5.54
CA VAL A 34 10.02 -12.21 -5.21
C VAL A 34 9.52 -12.89 -6.48
N PRO A 35 9.45 -14.23 -6.52
CA PRO A 35 8.75 -14.92 -7.61
C PRO A 35 7.32 -14.39 -7.74
N VAL A 36 6.91 -14.07 -8.97
CA VAL A 36 5.55 -13.60 -9.29
C VAL A 36 4.91 -14.63 -10.21
N GLU A 37 3.86 -15.27 -9.73
CA GLU A 37 2.97 -16.09 -10.55
C GLU A 37 1.94 -15.18 -11.22
N ILE A 38 1.69 -15.40 -12.51
CA ILE A 38 0.82 -14.55 -13.33
C ILE A 38 -0.22 -15.42 -14.00
N ASP A 39 -1.48 -15.17 -13.64
CA ASP A 39 -2.65 -15.75 -14.30
C ASP A 39 -3.40 -14.66 -15.06
N LEU A 40 -3.67 -14.93 -16.34
CA LEU A 40 -4.44 -14.01 -17.19
C LEU A 40 -5.92 -14.42 -17.18
N TYR A 41 -6.77 -13.50 -16.76
CA TYR A 41 -8.22 -13.68 -16.79
C TYR A 41 -8.84 -12.82 -17.88
N GLU A 42 -9.50 -13.48 -18.83
CA GLU A 42 -10.18 -12.84 -19.96
C GLU A 42 -11.71 -12.88 -19.78
N GLY A 43 -12.44 -12.06 -20.56
CA GLY A 43 -13.90 -12.11 -20.63
C GLY A 43 -14.64 -10.92 -20.00
N ALA A 44 -13.93 -9.98 -19.37
CA ALA A 44 -14.54 -8.75 -18.90
C ALA A 44 -14.90 -7.84 -20.11
N PRO A 45 -16.12 -7.26 -20.19
CA PRO A 45 -16.54 -6.44 -21.33
C PRO A 45 -15.59 -5.28 -21.61
N SER A 46 -15.16 -5.11 -22.86
CA SER A 46 -14.29 -4.01 -23.27
C SER A 46 -14.78 -3.35 -24.55
N ILE A 47 -14.58 -2.04 -24.65
CA ILE A 47 -14.77 -1.26 -25.89
C ILE A 47 -13.50 -1.18 -26.73
N GLY A 48 -12.38 -1.71 -26.23
CA GLY A 48 -11.11 -1.75 -26.94
C GLY A 48 -11.16 -2.65 -28.18
N PRO A 49 -10.29 -2.41 -29.19
CA PRO A 49 -10.21 -3.28 -30.35
C PRO A 49 -9.90 -4.71 -29.89
N LEU A 50 -10.58 -5.70 -30.50
CA LEU A 50 -10.41 -7.11 -30.14
C LEU A 50 -10.78 -7.43 -28.66
N GLY A 51 -11.49 -6.54 -27.95
CA GLY A 51 -11.88 -6.76 -26.56
C GLY A 51 -10.77 -6.51 -25.53
N VAL A 52 -9.64 -5.91 -25.92
CA VAL A 52 -8.49 -5.69 -25.03
C VAL A 52 -8.74 -4.61 -23.99
N LYS A 53 -8.00 -4.66 -22.87
CA LYS A 53 -8.01 -3.66 -21.78
C LYS A 53 -6.59 -3.28 -21.37
N GLY A 54 -6.45 -2.10 -20.75
CA GLY A 54 -5.21 -1.71 -20.11
C GLY A 54 -4.89 -2.61 -18.92
N ALA A 55 -3.65 -3.10 -18.85
CA ALA A 55 -3.17 -3.98 -17.78
C ALA A 55 -1.89 -3.46 -17.10
N GLY A 56 -1.38 -2.29 -17.50
CA GLY A 56 -0.11 -1.75 -16.97
C GLY A 56 -0.19 -1.29 -15.51
N GLU A 57 -1.30 -0.67 -15.10
CA GLU A 57 -1.47 -0.11 -13.75
C GLU A 57 -1.98 -1.14 -12.74
N VAL A 58 -2.79 -2.10 -13.20
CA VAL A 58 -3.40 -3.14 -12.36
C VAL A 58 -2.38 -3.86 -11.45
N PRO A 59 -1.22 -4.32 -11.94
CA PRO A 59 -0.25 -5.03 -11.10
C PRO A 59 0.55 -4.12 -10.17
N ILE A 60 0.58 -2.79 -10.36
CA ILE A 60 1.33 -1.87 -9.49
C ILE A 60 0.48 -1.27 -8.37
N MET A 61 -0.84 -1.18 -8.52
CA MET A 61 -1.73 -0.56 -7.52
C MET A 61 -1.89 -1.40 -6.24
N ASN A 62 -2.08 -2.71 -6.38
CA ASN A 62 -2.44 -3.59 -5.26
C ASN A 62 -1.28 -4.09 -4.37
N PRO A 63 -0.02 -4.25 -4.84
CA PRO A 63 1.05 -4.81 -4.03
C PRO A 63 1.28 -4.17 -2.65
N PRO A 64 1.26 -2.84 -2.46
CA PRO A 64 1.45 -2.25 -1.12
C PRO A 64 0.40 -2.71 -0.12
N ALA A 65 -0.88 -2.73 -0.51
CA ALA A 65 -1.96 -3.19 0.34
C ALA A 65 -1.84 -4.69 0.63
N ALA A 66 -1.53 -5.51 -0.39
CA ALA A 66 -1.35 -6.95 -0.21
C ALA A 66 -0.22 -7.28 0.78
N VAL A 67 0.93 -6.60 0.66
CA VAL A 67 2.06 -6.75 1.60
C VAL A 67 1.67 -6.28 3.01
N ALA A 68 0.98 -5.15 3.13
CA ALA A 68 0.50 -4.66 4.42
C ALA A 68 -0.45 -5.65 5.12
N CYS A 69 -1.39 -6.25 4.38
CA CYS A 69 -2.26 -7.31 4.89
C CYS A 69 -1.46 -8.55 5.30
N ALA A 70 -0.45 -8.95 4.53
CA ALA A 70 0.40 -10.09 4.86
C ALA A 70 1.19 -9.86 6.16
N VAL A 71 1.76 -8.66 6.34
CA VAL A 71 2.44 -8.27 7.59
C VAL A 71 1.45 -8.22 8.75
N ALA A 72 0.26 -7.64 8.57
CA ALA A 72 -0.77 -7.61 9.61
C ALA A 72 -1.18 -9.03 10.05
N ASN A 73 -1.37 -9.94 9.09
CA ASN A 73 -1.68 -11.34 9.35
C ASN A 73 -0.53 -12.08 10.07
N ALA A 74 0.72 -11.82 9.68
CA ALA A 74 1.89 -12.47 10.28
C ALA A 74 2.19 -11.98 11.70
N THR A 75 1.84 -10.74 12.02
CA THR A 75 2.21 -10.08 13.29
C THR A 75 1.04 -9.96 14.26
N GLY A 76 -0.21 -10.04 13.78
CA GLY A 76 -1.41 -9.69 14.54
C GLY A 76 -1.55 -8.18 14.81
N CYS A 77 -0.62 -7.36 14.32
CA CYS A 77 -0.63 -5.92 14.49
C CYS A 77 -1.40 -5.23 13.36
N ARG A 78 -2.07 -4.13 13.68
CA ARG A 78 -2.74 -3.31 12.66
C ARG A 78 -1.72 -2.50 11.87
N VAL A 79 -1.59 -2.76 10.57
CA VAL A 79 -0.77 -1.97 9.65
C VAL A 79 -1.60 -0.82 9.08
N GLN A 80 -1.09 0.41 9.17
CA GLN A 80 -1.80 1.61 8.74
C GLN A 80 -1.02 2.53 7.78
N GLN A 81 0.23 2.18 7.48
CA GLN A 81 1.09 2.99 6.62
C GLN A 81 2.10 2.14 5.85
N THR A 82 2.58 2.69 4.75
CA THR A 82 3.68 2.20 3.91
C THR A 82 4.65 3.35 3.62
N PRO A 83 5.93 3.09 3.28
CA PRO A 83 6.56 1.77 3.19
C PRO A 83 6.78 1.10 4.56
N LEU A 84 6.76 -0.24 4.54
CA LEU A 84 7.02 -1.13 5.68
C LEU A 84 8.51 -1.40 5.82
N THR A 85 9.26 -0.33 6.09
CA THR A 85 10.71 -0.42 6.34
C THR A 85 10.98 -1.21 7.63
N PRO A 86 12.17 -1.82 7.79
CA PRO A 86 12.49 -2.56 9.01
C PRO A 86 12.29 -1.75 10.31
N PRO A 87 12.65 -0.46 10.40
CA PRO A 87 12.36 0.36 11.58
C PRO A 87 10.86 0.54 11.86
N ARG A 88 10.02 0.72 10.83
CA ARG A 88 8.56 0.84 10.99
C ARG A 88 7.92 -0.47 11.40
N VAL A 89 8.36 -1.59 10.81
CA VAL A 89 7.88 -2.93 11.24
C VAL A 89 8.30 -3.22 12.68
N LEU A 90 9.51 -2.82 13.09
CA LEU A 90 9.94 -2.94 14.48
C LEU A 90 9.10 -2.06 15.42
N ALA A 91 8.85 -0.81 15.06
CA ALA A 91 8.01 0.09 15.84
C ALA A 91 6.57 -0.45 15.97
N LEU A 92 6.02 -1.02 14.88
CA LEU A 92 4.74 -1.72 14.87
C LEU A 92 4.70 -2.87 15.89
N LEU A 93 5.70 -3.75 15.85
CA LEU A 93 5.81 -4.89 16.78
C LEU A 93 5.97 -4.45 18.25
N LEU A 94 6.58 -3.30 18.49
CA LEU A 94 6.76 -2.73 19.83
C LEU A 94 5.57 -1.87 20.29
N GLY A 95 4.51 -1.72 19.47
CA GLY A 95 3.38 -0.86 19.77
C GLY A 95 3.74 0.63 19.87
N ARG A 96 4.78 1.06 19.13
CA ARG A 96 5.30 2.43 19.12
C ARG A 96 4.83 3.25 17.92
N GLU A 97 4.02 2.64 17.06
CA GLU A 97 3.44 3.37 15.93
C GLU A 97 2.49 4.44 16.45
N PRO A 98 2.56 5.67 15.92
CA PRO A 98 1.61 6.71 16.26
C PRO A 98 0.21 6.26 15.84
N ALA A 99 -0.78 6.49 16.71
CA ALA A 99 -2.17 6.27 16.35
C ALA A 99 -2.52 7.17 15.17
N VAL A 100 -3.05 6.60 14.09
CA VAL A 100 -3.57 7.40 12.97
C VAL A 100 -4.91 7.99 13.40
N GLU A 101 -4.91 9.29 13.68
CA GLU A 101 -6.12 10.03 13.98
C GLU A 101 -6.78 10.50 12.68
N LEU A 102 -8.01 10.04 12.45
CA LEU A 102 -8.84 10.45 11.32
C LEU A 102 -10.10 11.11 11.88
N PRO A 103 -10.02 12.36 12.37
CA PRO A 103 -11.14 13.01 13.07
C PRO A 103 -12.41 13.18 12.22
N HIS A 104 -12.27 13.02 10.89
CA HIS A 104 -13.36 13.09 9.91
C HIS A 104 -13.93 11.71 9.55
N ILE A 105 -13.36 10.62 10.05
CA ILE A 105 -13.84 9.24 9.85
C ILE A 105 -14.30 8.70 11.20
N ALA A 106 -15.58 8.37 11.32
CA ALA A 106 -16.13 7.74 12.51
C ALA A 106 -15.57 6.32 12.70
N ASP A 107 -15.41 5.89 13.94
CA ASP A 107 -14.92 4.52 14.25
C ASP A 107 -15.87 3.43 13.72
N ASN A 108 -17.17 3.72 13.72
CA ASN A 108 -18.18 2.84 13.14
C ASN A 108 -18.28 3.08 11.63
N TRP A 109 -17.99 2.05 10.83
CA TRP A 109 -18.11 2.08 9.37
C TRP A 109 -19.43 2.68 8.88
N TRP A 110 -20.56 2.34 9.51
CA TRP A 110 -21.89 2.76 9.06
C TRP A 110 -22.19 4.24 9.25
N ASP A 111 -21.39 4.94 10.06
CA ASP A 111 -21.49 6.38 10.22
C ASP A 111 -20.67 7.14 9.17
N ASN A 112 -19.86 6.43 8.37
CA ASN A 112 -19.09 6.99 7.26
C ASN A 112 -19.76 6.82 5.89
N VAL A 113 -20.92 6.15 5.81
CA VAL A 113 -21.62 5.91 4.54
C VAL A 113 -22.85 6.80 4.41
N LEU A 114 -23.07 7.33 3.20
CA LEU A 114 -24.23 8.20 2.90
C LEU A 114 -25.57 7.45 3.00
N THR A 115 -25.55 6.14 2.76
CA THR A 115 -26.74 5.28 2.81
C THR A 115 -26.51 4.19 3.83
N LYS A 116 -27.27 4.24 4.93
CA LYS A 116 -27.25 3.17 5.92
C LYS A 116 -27.98 1.95 5.34
N PRO A 117 -27.48 0.72 5.61
CA PRO A 117 -28.20 -0.48 5.22
C PRO A 117 -29.59 -0.42 5.85
N LYS A 118 -30.62 -0.76 5.07
CA LYS A 118 -31.96 -0.93 5.63
C LYS A 118 -31.84 -2.05 6.66
N THR A 119 -32.04 -1.71 7.93
CA THR A 119 -32.13 -2.68 9.02
C THR A 119 -33.08 -3.79 8.59
N GLN A 120 -32.62 -5.03 8.69
CA GLN A 120 -33.45 -6.21 8.46
C GLN A 120 -34.44 -6.36 9.61
#